data_AF-A9FE21-F1
#
_entry.id   AF-A9FE21-F1
#
_cell.length_a   1.000
_cell.length_b   1.000
_cell.length_c   1.000
_cell.angle_alpha   90.00
_cell.angle_beta   90.00
_cell.angle_gamma   90.00
#
_symmetry.space_group_name_H-M   'P 1'
#
loop_
_entity.id
_entity.type
_entity.pdbx_description
1 polymer ?
#
loop_
_entity_poly.entity_id
_entity_poly.type
_entity_poly.pdbx_seq_one_letter_code
_entity_poly.pdbx_strand_id
1 'polypeptide(L)'
;MLAEVLRRAGDMAGAEREIQTALTLLAAASPLDYPGVLATLAALRLAQGDAASALAAAEEARSCSEAMAGACGMFRGAFMRLVHAEALRASGARGAARTAIAEARERLLSIAHKIPDPACRERFLANVPENIRTFELAREWLDEPVATPLG
;
A
#
# COMPACT_ATOMS: atom_id res chain seq x y z
N MET A 1 11.60 8.63 2.85
CA MET A 1 11.36 8.80 4.31
C MET A 1 12.29 7.84 5.05
N LEU A 2 12.95 8.30 6.11
CA LEU A 2 13.91 7.50 6.89
C LEU A 2 13.26 6.23 7.47
N ALA A 3 12.02 6.32 7.93
CA ALA A 3 11.26 5.17 8.42
C ALA A 3 11.21 3.98 7.44
N GLU A 4 11.04 4.23 6.14
CA GLU A 4 10.98 3.15 5.13
C GLU A 4 12.35 2.50 4.93
N VAL A 5 13.44 3.27 5.03
CA VAL A 5 14.81 2.74 4.98
C VAL A 5 15.07 1.86 6.20
N LEU A 6 14.72 2.34 7.40
CA LEU A 6 14.89 1.61 8.66
C LEU A 6 14.05 0.32 8.68
N ARG A 7 12.81 0.38 8.20
CA ARG A 7 11.93 -0.80 8.06
C ARG A 7 12.56 -1.85 7.13
N ARG A 8 13.05 -1.43 5.97
CA ARG A 8 13.74 -2.34 5.02
C ARG A 8 15.05 -2.89 5.59
N ALA A 9 15.71 -2.15 6.48
CA ALA A 9 16.93 -2.56 7.18
C ALA A 9 16.68 -3.44 8.42
N GLY A 10 15.42 -3.68 8.81
CA GLY A 10 15.07 -4.47 9.98
C GLY A 10 15.02 -3.69 11.31
N ASP A 11 15.36 -2.40 11.32
CA ASP A 11 15.29 -1.55 12.52
C ASP A 11 13.86 -1.04 12.73
N MET A 12 13.03 -1.93 13.28
CA MET A 12 11.61 -1.66 13.53
C MET A 12 11.42 -0.56 14.60
N ALA A 13 12.30 -0.49 15.59
CA ALA A 13 12.23 0.52 16.66
C ALA A 13 12.65 1.91 16.17
N GLY A 14 13.66 1.99 15.30
CA GLY A 14 14.01 3.21 14.59
C GLY A 14 12.88 3.66 13.66
N ALA A 15 12.31 2.74 12.89
CA ALA A 15 11.20 3.05 11.99
C ALA A 15 9.98 3.61 12.75
N GLU A 16 9.59 3.01 13.87
CA GLU A 16 8.49 3.48 14.70
C GLU A 16 8.73 4.89 15.21
N ARG A 17 9.92 5.18 15.76
CA ARG A 17 10.24 6.52 16.27
C ARG A 17 10.13 7.59 15.19
N GLU A 18 10.69 7.33 14.02
CA GLU A 18 10.62 8.25 12.88
C GLU A 18 9.18 8.48 12.41
N ILE A 19 8.35 7.43 12.39
CA ILE A 19 6.93 7.54 12.04
C ILE A 19 6.19 8.41 13.05
N GLN A 20 6.39 8.20 14.35
CA GLN A 20 5.71 8.98 15.39
C GLN A 20 6.11 10.46 15.34
N THR A 21 7.39 10.75 15.10
CA THR A 21 7.86 12.11 14.87
C THR A 21 7.20 12.72 13.62
N ALA A 22 7.14 11.98 12.52
CA ALA A 22 6.52 12.45 11.29
C ALA A 22 5.01 12.70 11.45
N LEU A 23 4.27 11.81 12.10
CA LEU A 23 2.84 11.98 12.37
C LEU A 23 2.58 13.23 13.21
N THR A 24 3.37 13.44 14.26
CA THR A 24 3.26 14.62 15.14
C THR A 24 3.52 15.93 14.39
N LEU A 25 4.53 15.96 13.52
CA LEU A 25 4.90 17.16 12.76
C LEU A 25 3.94 17.43 11.60
N LEU A 26 3.52 16.39 10.87
CA LEU A 26 2.73 16.54 9.64
C LEU A 26 1.25 16.75 9.90
N ALA A 27 0.70 16.26 11.02
CA ALA A 27 -0.66 16.56 11.43
C ALA A 27 -0.93 18.07 11.56
N ALA A 28 0.11 18.86 11.87
CA ALA A 28 0.02 20.31 11.99
C ALA A 28 0.48 21.08 10.73
N ALA A 29 1.36 20.50 9.89
CA ALA A 29 2.10 21.25 8.86
C ALA A 29 1.80 20.86 7.41
N SER A 30 1.38 19.61 7.11
CA SER A 30 1.12 19.17 5.73
C SER A 30 0.12 18.00 5.69
N PRO A 31 -1.19 18.27 5.52
CA PRO A 31 -2.22 17.25 5.37
C PRO A 31 -1.99 16.32 4.17
N LEU A 32 -1.23 16.77 3.16
CA LEU A 32 -0.96 16.03 1.94
C LEU A 32 -0.02 14.84 2.15
N ASP A 33 0.89 14.91 3.12
CA ASP A 33 1.90 13.85 3.37
C ASP A 33 1.44 12.83 4.42
N TYR A 34 0.47 13.21 5.26
CA TYR A 34 -0.06 12.42 6.36
C TYR A 34 -0.52 11.00 5.93
N PRO A 35 -1.28 10.82 4.83
CA PRO A 35 -1.67 9.48 4.37
C PRO A 35 -0.49 8.59 3.99
N GLY A 36 0.59 9.17 3.47
CA GLY A 36 1.80 8.43 3.11
C GLY A 36 2.57 7.91 4.33
N VAL A 37 2.47 8.61 5.45
CA VAL A 37 3.08 8.21 6.73
C VAL A 37 2.26 7.09 7.36
N LEU A 38 0.92 7.20 7.36
CA LEU A 38 0.02 6.14 7.81
C LEU A 38 0.20 4.83 7.02
N ALA A 39 0.38 4.91 5.69
CA ALA A 39 0.70 3.72 4.89
C ALA A 39 2.05 3.08 5.30
N THR A 40 3.03 3.89 5.72
CA THR A 40 4.33 3.40 6.21
C THR A 40 4.19 2.75 7.59
N LEU A 41 3.34 3.31 8.46
CA LEU A 41 2.94 2.69 9.73
C LEU A 41 2.26 1.34 9.51
N ALA A 42 1.31 1.26 8.59
CA ALA A 42 0.65 0.00 8.26
C ALA A 42 1.65 -1.08 7.79
N ALA A 43 2.61 -0.71 6.93
CA ALA A 43 3.66 -1.63 6.49
C ALA A 43 4.59 -2.08 7.63
N LEU A 44 4.88 -1.20 8.59
CA LEU A 44 5.65 -1.53 9.78
C LEU A 44 4.89 -2.54 10.67
N ARG A 45 3.60 -2.31 10.90
CA ARG A 45 2.75 -3.20 11.70
C ARG A 45 2.60 -4.57 11.04
N LEU A 46 2.50 -4.64 9.71
CA LEU A 46 2.55 -5.92 8.98
C LEU A 46 3.85 -6.68 9.21
N ALA A 47 4.99 -5.99 9.16
CA ALA A 47 6.30 -6.61 9.42
C ALA A 47 6.43 -7.13 10.86
N GLN A 48 5.69 -6.55 11.81
CA GLN A 48 5.61 -6.99 13.20
C GLN A 48 4.60 -8.14 13.43
N GLY A 49 3.83 -8.52 12.40
CA GLY A 49 2.75 -9.50 12.53
C GLY A 49 1.46 -8.95 13.17
N ASP A 50 1.38 -7.65 13.41
CA ASP A 50 0.20 -6.98 13.97
C ASP A 50 -0.77 -6.59 12.86
N ALA A 51 -1.53 -7.58 12.38
CA ALA A 51 -2.48 -7.40 11.29
C ALA A 51 -3.61 -6.41 11.62
N ALA A 52 -4.02 -6.33 12.89
CA ALA A 52 -5.12 -5.46 13.31
C ALA A 52 -4.71 -4.00 13.25
N SER A 53 -3.57 -3.63 13.84
CA SER A 53 -3.07 -2.26 13.77
C SER A 53 -2.61 -1.88 12.36
N ALA A 54 -2.11 -2.84 11.57
CA ALA A 54 -1.82 -2.60 10.16
C ALA A 54 -3.06 -2.18 9.37
N LEU A 55 -4.18 -2.91 9.54
CA LEU A 55 -5.41 -2.62 8.83
C LEU A 55 -5.98 -1.26 9.22
N ALA A 56 -6.04 -0.96 10.53
CA ALA A 56 -6.52 0.33 11.02
C ALA A 56 -5.74 1.51 10.41
N ALA A 57 -4.40 1.44 10.41
CA ALA A 57 -3.56 2.49 9.82
C ALA A 57 -3.74 2.61 8.30
N ALA A 58 -3.94 1.50 7.59
CA ALA A 58 -4.17 1.50 6.15
C ALA A 58 -5.54 2.09 5.77
N GLU A 59 -6.59 1.82 6.57
CA GLU A 59 -7.92 2.38 6.40
C GLU A 59 -7.95 3.89 6.70
N GLU A 60 -7.24 4.33 7.74
CA GLU A 60 -7.07 5.75 8.03
C GLU A 60 -6.36 6.47 6.87
N ALA A 61 -5.26 5.90 6.36
CA ALA A 61 -4.55 6.44 5.20
C ALA A 61 -5.47 6.61 3.99
N ARG A 62 -6.32 5.61 3.74
CA ARG A 62 -7.28 5.62 2.64
C ARG A 62 -8.35 6.71 2.83
N SER A 63 -8.95 6.78 4.02
CA SER A 63 -9.95 7.80 4.37
C SER A 63 -9.41 9.22 4.18
N CYS A 64 -8.21 9.50 4.69
CA CYS A 64 -7.56 10.79 4.51
C CYS A 64 -7.27 11.09 3.02
N SER A 65 -6.86 10.09 2.24
CA SER A 65 -6.63 10.29 0.80
C SER A 65 -7.94 10.53 0.02
N GLU A 66 -9.03 9.87 0.39
CA GLU A 66 -10.35 10.05 -0.23
C GLU A 66 -10.93 11.44 0.07
N ALA A 67 -10.80 11.92 1.31
CA ALA A 67 -11.21 13.26 1.71
C ALA A 67 -10.53 14.38 0.90
N MET A 68 -9.33 14.13 0.36
CA MET A 68 -8.58 15.07 -0.47
C MET A 68 -8.74 14.80 -1.97
N ALA A 69 -9.82 14.13 -2.39
CA ALA A 69 -10.09 13.76 -3.79
C ALA A 69 -8.93 13.00 -4.46
N GLY A 70 -8.15 12.24 -3.69
CA GLY A 70 -7.00 11.49 -4.21
C GLY A 70 -5.77 12.35 -4.55
N ALA A 71 -5.70 13.62 -4.12
CA ALA A 71 -4.58 14.52 -4.38
C ALA A 71 -3.23 14.04 -3.78
N CYS A 72 -3.27 13.23 -2.70
CA CYS A 72 -2.08 12.54 -2.14
C CYS A 72 -1.52 11.44 -3.10
N GLY A 73 -2.31 11.05 -4.11
CA GLY A 73 -2.06 9.89 -4.96
C GLY A 73 -0.84 9.97 -5.88
N MET A 74 -0.18 11.13 -6.00
CA MET A 74 0.84 11.32 -7.04
C MET A 74 2.18 10.61 -6.77
N PHE A 75 2.58 10.43 -5.50
CA PHE A 75 3.87 9.78 -5.16
C PHE A 75 3.78 8.52 -4.29
N ARG A 76 2.65 8.26 -3.62
CA ARG A 76 2.52 7.11 -2.68
C ARG A 76 1.24 6.30 -2.87
N GLY A 77 0.42 6.62 -3.86
CA GLY A 77 -0.87 5.96 -4.07
C GLY A 77 -0.75 4.46 -4.39
N ALA A 78 0.27 4.05 -5.13
CA ALA A 78 0.51 2.62 -5.42
C ALA A 78 0.86 1.85 -4.13
N PHE A 79 1.81 2.38 -3.35
CA PHE A 79 2.21 1.81 -2.07
C PHE A 79 1.03 1.68 -1.09
N MET A 80 0.24 2.73 -0.93
CA MET A 80 -0.92 2.72 -0.02
C MET A 80 -1.93 1.63 -0.38
N ARG A 81 -2.25 1.46 -1.68
CA ARG A 81 -3.18 0.43 -2.14
C ARG A 81 -2.63 -0.98 -1.91
N LEU A 82 -1.33 -1.17 -2.15
CA LEU A 82 -0.65 -2.44 -1.89
C LEU A 82 -0.73 -2.80 -0.40
N VAL A 83 -0.30 -1.89 0.48
CA VAL A 83 -0.27 -2.14 1.94
C VAL A 83 -1.68 -2.39 2.49
N HIS A 84 -2.70 -1.70 1.98
CA HIS A 84 -4.09 -1.97 2.35
C HIS A 84 -4.54 -3.39 1.95
N ALA A 85 -4.21 -3.84 0.73
CA ALA A 85 -4.52 -5.20 0.30
C ALA A 85 -3.79 -6.26 1.13
N GLU A 86 -2.51 -6.04 1.46
CA GLU A 86 -1.72 -6.90 2.34
C GLU A 86 -2.26 -6.92 3.77
N ALA A 87 -2.72 -5.79 4.30
CA ALA A 87 -3.33 -5.72 5.63
C ALA A 87 -4.66 -6.46 5.71
N LEU A 88 -5.52 -6.30 4.69
CA LEU A 88 -6.76 -7.09 4.56
C LEU A 88 -6.47 -8.59 4.45
N ARG A 89 -5.41 -8.97 3.75
CA ARG A 89 -4.98 -10.37 3.69
C ARG A 89 -4.52 -10.81 5.08
N ALA A 90 -3.64 -10.08 5.75
CA ALA A 90 -3.12 -10.45 7.07
C ALA A 90 -4.23 -10.57 8.14
N SER A 91 -5.25 -9.72 8.09
CA SER A 91 -6.39 -9.74 9.02
C SER A 91 -7.38 -10.89 8.78
N GLY A 92 -7.25 -11.61 7.66
CA GLY A 92 -8.15 -12.72 7.30
C GLY A 92 -9.29 -12.33 6.35
N ALA A 93 -9.43 -11.05 5.99
CA ALA A 93 -10.47 -10.55 5.08
C ALA A 93 -10.16 -10.87 3.59
N ARG A 94 -10.10 -12.16 3.24
CA ARG A 94 -9.61 -12.64 1.93
C ARG A 94 -10.38 -12.09 0.74
N GLY A 95 -11.70 -12.00 0.82
CA GLY A 95 -12.53 -11.42 -0.24
C GLY A 95 -12.20 -9.95 -0.50
N ALA A 96 -12.14 -9.15 0.56
CA ALA A 96 -11.78 -7.74 0.47
C ALA A 96 -10.33 -7.56 -0.04
N ALA A 97 -9.39 -8.40 0.40
CA ALA A 97 -8.01 -8.37 -0.09
C ALA A 97 -7.92 -8.64 -1.60
N ARG A 98 -8.70 -9.60 -2.12
CA ARG A 98 -8.79 -9.89 -3.56
C ARG A 98 -9.34 -8.70 -4.34
N THR A 99 -10.41 -8.08 -3.87
CA THR A 99 -10.96 -6.88 -4.50
C THR A 99 -9.94 -5.75 -4.50
N ALA A 100 -9.29 -5.49 -3.36
CA ALA A 100 -8.30 -4.43 -3.22
C ALA A 100 -7.08 -4.62 -4.14
N ILE A 101 -6.55 -5.85 -4.25
CA ILE A 101 -5.40 -6.11 -5.13
C ILE A 101 -5.77 -6.03 -6.62
N ALA A 102 -6.99 -6.45 -7.00
CA ALA A 102 -7.50 -6.32 -8.36
C ALA A 102 -7.61 -4.84 -8.77
N GLU A 103 -8.20 -4.03 -7.90
CA GLU A 103 -8.31 -2.58 -8.09
C GLU A 103 -6.94 -1.88 -8.17
N ALA A 104 -5.96 -2.32 -7.38
CA ALA A 104 -4.60 -1.79 -7.42
C ALA A 104 -3.93 -2.12 -8.76
N ARG A 105 -4.04 -3.37 -9.22
CA ARG A 105 -3.54 -3.82 -10.53
C ARG A 105 -4.13 -3.03 -11.68
N GLU A 106 -5.46 -2.87 -11.71
CA GLU A 106 -6.15 -2.13 -12.78
C GLU A 106 -5.71 -0.68 -12.88
N ARG A 107 -5.51 -0.01 -11.73
CA ARG A 107 -5.00 1.37 -11.71
C ARG A 107 -3.59 1.47 -12.27
N LEU A 108 -2.69 0.54 -11.93
CA LEU A 108 -1.34 0.51 -12.49
C LEU A 108 -1.37 0.29 -14.01
N LEU A 109 -2.21 -0.61 -14.51
CA LEU A 109 -2.37 -0.84 -15.95
C LEU A 109 -2.95 0.39 -16.66
N SER A 110 -3.92 1.09 -16.05
CA SER A 110 -4.48 2.33 -16.59
C SER A 110 -3.42 3.43 -16.70
N ILE A 111 -2.54 3.56 -15.70
CA ILE A 111 -1.42 4.51 -15.75
C ILE A 111 -0.43 4.10 -16.84
N ALA A 112 -0.04 2.82 -16.90
CA ALA A 112 0.88 2.30 -17.89
C ALA A 112 0.38 2.53 -19.32
N HIS A 113 -0.91 2.39 -19.58
CA HIS A 113 -1.51 2.65 -20.90
C HIS A 113 -1.37 4.11 -21.35
N LYS A 114 -1.32 5.06 -20.40
CA LYS A 114 -1.12 6.47 -20.68
C LYS A 114 0.34 6.85 -20.93
N ILE A 115 1.30 5.94 -20.68
CA ILE A 115 2.73 6.17 -20.91
C ILE A 115 3.05 5.89 -22.39
N PRO A 116 3.39 6.92 -23.20
CA PRO A 116 3.59 6.74 -24.64
C PRO A 116 4.85 5.93 -24.96
N ASP A 117 5.96 6.21 -24.25
CA ASP A 117 7.24 5.52 -24.44
C ASP A 117 7.17 4.08 -23.90
N PRO A 118 7.36 3.05 -24.74
CA PRO A 118 7.36 1.66 -24.32
C PRO A 118 8.41 1.34 -23.25
N ALA A 119 9.61 1.95 -23.31
CA ALA A 119 10.67 1.70 -22.35
C ALA A 119 10.32 2.27 -20.96
N CYS A 120 9.78 3.50 -20.89
CA CYS A 120 9.24 4.05 -19.65
C CYS A 120 8.08 3.21 -19.10
N ARG A 121 7.18 2.71 -19.96
CA ARG A 121 6.06 1.86 -19.56
C ARG A 121 6.53 0.56 -18.92
N GLU A 122 7.51 -0.10 -19.52
CA GLU A 122 8.12 -1.32 -18.98
C GLU A 122 8.78 -1.07 -17.62
N ARG A 123 9.60 -0.02 -17.51
CA ARG A 123 10.24 0.37 -16.25
C ARG A 123 9.23 0.69 -15.15
N PHE A 124 8.14 1.38 -15.48
CA PHE A 124 7.07 1.65 -14.52
C PHE A 124 6.48 0.35 -13.96
N LEU A 125 6.26 -0.65 -14.80
CA LEU A 125 5.68 -1.93 -14.38
C LEU A 125 6.68 -2.84 -13.64
N ALA A 126 7.95 -2.82 -14.06
CA ALA A 126 8.94 -3.83 -13.65
C ALA A 126 10.07 -3.32 -12.73
N ASN A 127 10.23 -2.00 -12.53
CA ASN A 127 11.33 -1.45 -11.72
C ASN A 127 10.86 -0.74 -10.45
N VAL A 128 9.55 -0.57 -10.25
CA VAL A 128 8.97 0.01 -9.04
C VAL A 128 8.57 -1.12 -8.10
N PRO A 129 9.21 -1.27 -6.91
CA PRO A 129 8.99 -2.41 -6.03
C PRO A 129 7.52 -2.66 -5.68
N GLU A 130 6.76 -1.59 -5.42
CA GLU A 130 5.35 -1.66 -5.08
C GLU A 130 4.49 -2.14 -6.26
N ASN A 131 4.88 -1.80 -7.48
CA ASN A 131 4.18 -2.25 -8.68
C ASN A 131 4.44 -3.73 -8.93
N ILE A 132 5.71 -4.16 -8.83
CA ILE A 132 6.10 -5.58 -8.95
C ILE A 132 5.31 -6.41 -7.95
N ARG A 133 5.34 -6.03 -6.67
CA ARG A 133 4.64 -6.73 -5.59
C ARG A 133 3.13 -6.78 -5.82
N THR A 134 2.54 -5.69 -6.33
CA THR A 134 1.11 -5.66 -6.69
C THR A 134 0.77 -6.70 -7.75
N PHE A 135 1.59 -6.83 -8.80
CA PHE A 135 1.36 -7.83 -9.85
C PHE A 135 1.58 -9.27 -9.37
N GLU A 136 2.59 -9.50 -8.52
CA GLU A 136 2.82 -10.81 -7.90
C GLU A 136 1.62 -11.26 -7.08
N LEU A 137 1.15 -10.42 -6.16
CA LEU A 137 0.01 -10.72 -5.30
C LEU A 137 -1.29 -10.81 -6.08
N ALA A 138 -1.47 -10.00 -7.12
CA ALA A 138 -2.65 -10.11 -7.97
C ALA A 138 -2.67 -11.45 -8.72
N ARG A 139 -1.52 -11.97 -9.15
CA ARG A 139 -1.43 -13.30 -9.75
C ARG A 139 -1.76 -14.38 -8.71
N GLU A 140 -1.08 -14.34 -7.57
CA GLU A 140 -1.26 -15.30 -6.48
C GLU A 140 -2.71 -15.34 -5.99
N TRP A 141 -3.31 -14.18 -5.73
CA TRP A 141 -4.62 -14.10 -5.07
C TRP A 141 -5.79 -14.06 -6.02
N LEU A 142 -5.62 -13.83 -7.33
CA LEU A 142 -6.77 -13.80 -8.25
C LEU A 142 -6.85 -15.08 -9.08
N ASP A 143 -5.72 -15.75 -9.32
CA ASP A 143 -5.68 -17.00 -10.10
C ASP A 143 -5.94 -18.24 -9.23
N GLU A 144 -5.92 -18.11 -7.89
CA GLU A 144 -6.42 -19.15 -6.98
C GLU A 144 -7.93 -19.38 -7.22
N PRO A 145 -8.37 -20.62 -7.57
CA PRO A 145 -9.77 -20.90 -7.80
C PRO A 145 -10.60 -20.57 -6.56
N VAL A 146 -11.71 -19.84 -6.75
CA VAL A 146 -12.73 -19.69 -5.71
C VAL A 146 -13.16 -21.10 -5.32
N ALA A 147 -12.84 -21.51 -4.09
CA ALA A 147 -13.32 -22.77 -3.55
C ALA A 147 -14.84 -22.78 -3.70
N THR A 148 -15.34 -23.61 -4.63
CA THR A 148 -16.77 -23.80 -4.82
C THR A 148 -17.28 -24.47 -3.56
N PRO A 149 -18.23 -23.90 -2.81
CA PRO A 149 -18.80 -24.61 -1.69
C PRO A 149 -19.51 -25.84 -2.24
N LEU A 150 -19.02 -27.02 -1.84
CA LEU A 150 -19.66 -28.30 -2.12
C LEU A 150 -21.03 -28.29 -1.41
N GLY A 151 -22.10 -28.17 -2.20
CA GLY A 151 -23.46 -28.50 -1.81
C GLY A 151 -23.83 -29.90 -2.27
#